data_AF-A0A0E0I7I2-F1
#
_entry.id   AF-A0A0E0I7I2-F1
#
_cell.length_a   1.000
_cell.length_b   1.000
_cell.length_c   1.000
_cell.angle_alpha   90.00
_cell.angle_beta   90.00
_cell.angle_gamma   90.00
#
_symmetry.space_group_name_H-M   'P 1'
#
loop_
_entity.id
_entity.type
_entity.pdbx_description
1 polymer ?
#
loop_
_entity_poly.entity_id
_entity_poly.type
_entity_poly.pdbx_seq_one_letter_code
_entity_poly.pdbx_strand_id
1 'polypeptide(L)'
;MKPLKDADAQEKAAPPPTEWYDPLSSPGRPVRVYADGIYDLFHFGHARALEQAKKSFPNTYLLVGCCSDEITNLYKGKTVIPDAPWVINQEFLDKHRIDYVAHDALPYADTSGAANDVYEFVKAVGKFKETKRTEGVSTSDIIMRILKDYNQYIMRNLTRGYSRKDLGVSYVKEKQLRVNMGISKLREKVKEHQEKFHSAAKIAGSNPVEWMENADRWIVGFLEKFEEGCHMMETAIKDRIQEGLKRQSRSDPNLSGEDSDS
;
A
#
# COMPACT_ATOMS: atom_id res chain seq x y z
N MET A 1 52.89 11.01 3.16
CA MET A 1 51.95 10.79 2.04
C MET A 1 52.74 10.22 0.86
N LYS A 2 52.56 8.95 0.53
CA LYS A 2 53.06 8.36 -0.72
C LYS A 2 51.89 8.32 -1.71
N PRO A 3 52.09 8.60 -3.01
CA PRO A 3 51.02 8.51 -3.99
C PRO A 3 50.61 7.04 -4.18
N LEU A 4 49.30 6.77 -4.24
CA LEU A 4 48.81 5.49 -4.73
C LEU A 4 49.18 5.40 -6.21
N LYS A 5 49.87 4.33 -6.58
CA LYS A 5 50.14 3.99 -7.98
C LYS A 5 48.84 3.58 -8.64
N ASP A 6 48.53 4.21 -9.77
CA ASP A 6 47.54 3.73 -10.72
C ASP A 6 47.90 2.28 -11.08
N ALA A 7 47.01 1.36 -10.69
CA ALA A 7 47.09 -0.01 -11.16
C ALA A 7 46.60 0.02 -12.61
N ASP A 8 47.54 -0.04 -13.55
CA ASP A 8 47.29 -0.36 -14.95
C ASP A 8 46.46 -1.65 -15.01
N ALA A 9 45.15 -1.51 -15.11
CA ALA A 9 44.27 -2.56 -15.56
C ALA A 9 44.59 -2.75 -17.04
N GLN A 10 45.54 -3.64 -17.33
CA GLN A 10 45.77 -4.15 -18.68
C GLN A 10 44.44 -4.64 -19.23
N GLU A 11 43.85 -3.84 -20.11
CA GLU A 11 42.75 -4.23 -20.98
C GLU A 11 43.26 -5.38 -21.83
N LYS A 12 42.98 -6.61 -21.40
CA LYS A 12 43.25 -7.79 -22.20
C LYS A 12 42.38 -7.67 -23.44
N ALA A 13 43.02 -7.40 -24.59
CA ALA A 13 42.38 -7.35 -25.89
C ALA A 13 41.42 -8.54 -26.02
N ALA A 14 40.17 -8.25 -26.38
CA ALA A 14 39.17 -9.28 -26.61
C ALA A 14 39.75 -10.33 -27.58
N PRO A 15 39.56 -11.63 -27.32
CA PRO A 15 40.07 -12.66 -28.22
C PRO A 15 39.57 -12.38 -29.64
N PRO A 16 40.39 -12.67 -30.68
CA PRO A 16 40.02 -12.40 -32.06
C PRO A 16 38.63 -13.02 -32.35
N PRO A 17 37.80 -12.38 -33.21
CA PRO A 17 36.48 -12.91 -33.53
C PRO A 17 36.66 -14.36 -33.95
N THR A 18 36.13 -15.29 -33.15
CA THR A 18 36.12 -16.69 -33.52
C THR A 18 35.52 -16.77 -34.92
N GLU A 19 36.20 -17.41 -35.87
CA GLU A 19 35.58 -17.82 -37.13
C GLU A 19 34.17 -18.33 -36.83
N TRP A 20 33.19 -17.81 -37.56
CA TRP A 20 31.79 -18.21 -37.36
C TRP A 20 31.70 -19.73 -37.39
N TYR A 21 31.35 -20.30 -36.25
CA TYR A 21 31.29 -21.74 -36.03
C TYR A 21 29.83 -22.15 -35.89
N ASP A 22 29.36 -23.16 -36.63
CA ASP A 22 28.00 -23.70 -36.47
C ASP A 22 27.89 -24.39 -35.10
N PRO A 23 27.16 -23.80 -34.13
CA PRO A 23 27.09 -24.33 -32.77
C PRO A 23 26.36 -25.68 -32.68
N LEU A 24 25.63 -26.09 -33.72
CA LEU A 24 25.00 -27.41 -33.79
C LEU A 24 25.96 -28.51 -34.24
N SER A 25 27.12 -28.15 -34.79
CA SER A 25 28.10 -29.11 -35.32
C SER A 25 29.06 -29.68 -34.26
N SER A 26 28.98 -29.25 -32.99
CA SER A 26 29.86 -29.71 -31.88
C SER A 26 29.05 -30.49 -30.85
N PRO A 27 29.06 -31.82 -30.91
CA PRO A 27 28.42 -32.64 -29.88
C PRO A 27 29.06 -32.36 -28.51
N GLY A 28 28.26 -31.98 -27.51
CA GLY A 28 28.69 -31.83 -26.12
C GLY A 28 28.98 -30.40 -25.66
N ARG A 29 29.13 -29.43 -26.57
CA ARG A 29 29.25 -28.01 -26.18
C ARG A 29 27.86 -27.34 -26.16
N PRO A 30 27.47 -26.62 -25.09
CA PRO A 30 26.21 -25.90 -25.08
C PRO A 30 26.23 -24.69 -26.02
N VAL A 31 25.11 -24.47 -26.73
CA VAL A 31 24.86 -23.27 -27.53
C VAL A 31 24.74 -22.08 -26.59
N ARG A 32 25.54 -21.04 -26.80
CA ARG A 32 25.54 -19.84 -25.94
C ARG A 32 24.57 -18.82 -26.51
N VAL A 33 23.48 -18.56 -25.79
CA VAL A 33 22.45 -17.60 -26.18
C VAL A 33 22.57 -16.39 -25.26
N TYR A 34 22.54 -15.19 -25.81
CA TYR A 34 22.50 -13.94 -25.05
C TYR A 34 21.11 -13.32 -25.18
N ALA A 35 20.53 -12.93 -24.05
CA ALA A 35 19.31 -12.15 -23.99
C ALA A 35 19.56 -10.94 -23.10
N ASP A 36 19.28 -9.74 -23.60
CA ASP A 36 19.44 -8.50 -22.86
C ASP A 36 18.11 -7.82 -22.58
N GLY A 37 18.15 -6.90 -21.63
CA GLY A 37 17.03 -6.08 -21.26
C GLY A 37 17.35 -5.19 -20.07
N ILE A 38 16.43 -4.28 -19.81
CA ILE A 38 16.46 -3.46 -18.60
C ILE A 38 15.85 -4.24 -17.43
N TYR A 39 14.87 -5.09 -17.72
CA TYR A 39 14.19 -5.96 -16.74
C TYR A 39 13.61 -5.22 -15.53
N ASP A 40 13.27 -3.95 -15.71
CA ASP A 40 12.64 -3.12 -14.68
C ASP A 40 11.31 -3.74 -14.23
N LEU A 41 11.09 -3.76 -12.91
CA LEU A 41 10.00 -4.51 -12.25
C LEU A 41 9.85 -5.94 -12.80
N PHE A 42 10.91 -6.76 -12.69
CA PHE A 42 10.95 -8.10 -13.23
C PHE A 42 9.67 -8.92 -12.98
N HIS A 43 8.98 -9.30 -14.06
CA HIS A 43 7.67 -9.95 -14.02
C HIS A 43 7.60 -11.18 -14.93
N PHE A 44 6.47 -11.88 -14.91
CA PHE A 44 6.28 -13.16 -15.62
C PHE A 44 6.55 -13.07 -17.14
N GLY A 45 6.28 -11.92 -17.77
CA GLY A 45 6.66 -11.67 -19.17
C GLY A 45 8.16 -11.80 -19.43
N HIS A 46 9.02 -11.20 -18.60
CA HIS A 46 10.47 -11.32 -18.71
C HIS A 46 10.93 -12.76 -18.46
N ALA A 47 10.39 -13.41 -17.43
CA ALA A 47 10.70 -14.81 -17.12
C ALA A 47 10.37 -15.75 -18.28
N ARG A 48 9.23 -15.55 -18.96
CA ARG A 48 8.85 -16.34 -20.14
C ARG A 48 9.75 -16.08 -21.34
N ALA A 49 10.15 -14.84 -21.58
CA ALA A 49 11.10 -14.53 -22.64
C ALA A 49 12.46 -15.22 -22.41
N LEU A 50 12.97 -15.21 -21.17
CA LEU A 50 14.20 -15.91 -20.79
C LEU A 50 14.04 -17.45 -20.85
N GLU A 51 12.87 -17.97 -20.47
CA GLU A 51 12.55 -19.40 -20.59
C GLU A 51 12.57 -19.85 -22.05
N GLN A 52 11.97 -19.09 -22.96
CA GLN A 52 11.99 -19.35 -24.40
C GLN A 52 13.44 -19.31 -24.92
N ALA A 53 14.22 -18.31 -24.53
CA ALA A 53 15.64 -18.22 -24.90
C ALA A 53 16.44 -19.45 -24.41
N LYS A 54 16.20 -19.92 -23.18
CA LYS A 54 16.85 -21.11 -22.62
C LYS A 54 16.45 -22.41 -23.33
N LYS A 55 15.22 -22.49 -23.84
CA LYS A 55 14.67 -23.68 -24.52
C LYS A 55 14.85 -23.66 -26.04
N SER A 56 15.45 -22.60 -26.59
CA SER A 56 15.67 -22.45 -28.03
C SER A 56 16.52 -23.56 -28.65
N PHE A 57 17.44 -24.16 -27.88
CA PHE A 57 18.23 -25.33 -28.29
C PHE A 57 18.24 -26.43 -27.21
N PRO A 58 18.41 -27.72 -27.59
CA PRO A 58 18.44 -28.84 -26.66
C PRO A 58 19.50 -28.71 -25.56
N ASN A 59 20.66 -28.11 -25.87
CA ASN A 59 21.75 -27.87 -24.93
C ASN A 59 22.16 -26.39 -24.97
N THR A 60 21.52 -25.56 -24.14
CA THR A 60 21.71 -24.09 -24.15
C THR A 60 22.40 -23.60 -22.88
N TYR A 61 23.35 -22.68 -23.02
CA TYR A 61 23.90 -21.83 -21.95
C TYR A 61 23.38 -20.39 -22.16
N LEU A 62 22.45 -19.94 -21.32
CA LEU A 62 21.85 -18.62 -21.44
C LEU A 62 22.67 -17.60 -20.64
N LEU A 63 23.10 -16.54 -21.31
CA LEU A 63 23.69 -15.33 -20.75
C LEU A 63 22.60 -14.27 -20.72
N VAL A 64 22.42 -13.62 -19.57
CA VAL A 64 21.41 -12.56 -19.42
C VAL A 64 22.13 -11.25 -19.10
N GLY A 65 22.00 -10.26 -19.97
CA GLY A 65 22.56 -8.92 -19.79
C GLY A 65 21.53 -7.97 -19.21
N CYS A 66 21.86 -7.29 -18.11
CA CYS A 66 21.03 -6.25 -17.53
C CYS A 66 21.67 -4.89 -17.81
N CYS A 67 20.97 -4.00 -18.52
CA CYS A 67 21.45 -2.64 -18.75
C CYS A 67 21.61 -1.89 -17.43
N SER A 68 22.66 -1.08 -17.29
CA SER A 68 22.82 -0.22 -16.11
C SER A 68 21.80 0.91 -16.09
N ASP A 69 21.56 1.47 -14.91
CA ASP A 69 20.67 2.62 -14.75
C ASP A 69 21.15 3.83 -15.55
N GLU A 70 22.46 4.06 -15.65
CA GLU A 70 23.03 5.17 -16.44
C GLU A 70 22.68 5.06 -17.92
N ILE A 71 22.93 3.89 -18.53
CA ILE A 71 22.61 3.64 -19.95
C ILE A 71 21.10 3.68 -20.16
N THR A 72 20.32 3.12 -19.23
CA THR A 72 18.86 3.11 -19.31
C THR A 72 18.29 4.53 -19.25
N ASN A 73 18.77 5.36 -18.32
CA ASN A 73 18.33 6.74 -18.18
C ASN A 73 18.73 7.59 -19.39
N LEU A 74 19.90 7.34 -19.99
CA LEU A 74 20.40 8.09 -21.13
C LEU A 74 19.61 7.78 -22.42
N TYR A 75 19.34 6.50 -22.70
CA TYR A 75 18.78 6.08 -23.99
C TYR A 75 17.29 5.74 -23.96
N LYS A 76 16.73 5.31 -22.82
CA LYS A 76 15.29 5.07 -22.66
C LYS A 76 14.57 6.21 -21.94
N GLY A 77 15.31 6.99 -21.14
CA GLY A 77 14.80 8.14 -20.40
C GLY A 77 14.44 7.81 -18.95
N LYS A 78 14.50 8.83 -18.09
CA LYS A 78 14.05 8.74 -16.70
C LYS A 78 12.54 8.52 -16.68
N THR A 79 12.10 7.36 -16.18
CA THR A 79 10.67 7.03 -16.10
C THR A 79 9.99 7.70 -14.90
N VAL A 80 10.77 8.22 -13.94
CA VAL A 80 10.29 8.87 -12.72
C VAL A 80 11.08 10.16 -12.48
N ILE A 81 10.38 11.23 -12.07
CA ILE A 81 11.01 12.47 -11.61
C ILE A 81 11.16 12.37 -10.08
N PRO A 82 12.40 12.21 -9.55
CA PRO A 82 12.62 12.23 -8.11
C PRO A 82 12.43 13.66 -7.56
N ASP A 83 12.16 13.75 -6.26
CA ASP A 83 12.05 15.01 -5.52
C ASP A 83 11.04 16.00 -6.13
N ALA A 84 9.91 15.47 -6.61
CA ALA A 84 8.83 16.29 -7.12
C ALA A 84 8.31 17.25 -6.03
N PRO A 85 8.05 18.53 -6.37
CA PRO A 85 7.62 19.51 -5.39
C PRO A 85 6.20 19.20 -4.88
N TRP A 86 5.93 19.54 -3.62
CA TRP A 86 4.59 19.41 -3.03
C TRP A 86 3.56 20.30 -3.73
N VAL A 87 3.96 21.52 -4.09
CA VAL A 87 3.16 22.48 -4.88
C VAL A 87 3.84 22.70 -6.23
N ILE A 88 3.12 22.44 -7.32
CA ILE A 88 3.66 22.56 -8.68
C ILE A 88 3.75 24.04 -9.07
N ASN A 89 4.90 24.46 -9.61
CA ASN A 89 5.14 25.82 -10.08
C ASN A 89 5.54 25.84 -11.57
N GLN A 90 5.60 27.04 -12.16
CA GLN A 90 5.94 27.22 -13.57
C GLN A 90 7.36 26.70 -13.90
N GLU A 91 8.33 26.93 -13.02
CA GLU A 91 9.71 26.46 -13.22
C GLU A 91 9.78 24.93 -13.37
N PHE A 92 9.03 24.19 -12.55
CA PHE A 92 8.95 22.74 -12.63
C PHE A 92 8.32 22.27 -13.94
N LEU A 93 7.23 22.92 -14.38
CA LEU A 93 6.58 22.60 -15.65
C LEU A 93 7.54 22.81 -16.83
N ASP A 94 8.27 23.92 -16.84
CA ASP A 94 9.18 24.27 -17.94
C ASP A 94 10.41 23.36 -17.96
N LYS A 95 11.01 23.11 -16.78
CA LYS A 95 12.18 22.23 -16.63
C LYS A 95 11.92 20.83 -17.17
N HIS A 96 10.72 20.30 -16.94
CA HIS A 96 10.33 18.95 -17.36
C HIS A 96 9.50 18.91 -18.65
N ARG A 97 9.27 20.07 -19.30
CA ARG A 97 8.46 20.21 -20.52
C ARG A 97 7.07 19.57 -20.36
N ILE A 98 6.39 19.88 -19.27
CA ILE A 98 5.09 19.30 -18.91
C ILE A 98 3.96 20.10 -19.58
N ASP A 99 3.16 19.41 -20.41
CA ASP A 99 2.00 19.98 -21.08
C ASP A 99 0.77 20.02 -20.17
N TYR A 100 0.47 18.91 -19.48
CA TYR A 100 -0.68 18.75 -18.60
C TYR A 100 -0.31 18.02 -17.31
N VAL A 101 -1.01 18.37 -16.23
CA VAL A 101 -0.94 17.70 -14.93
C VAL A 101 -2.26 16.95 -14.71
N ALA A 102 -2.20 15.65 -14.43
CA ALA A 102 -3.38 14.82 -14.25
C ALA A 102 -3.53 14.32 -12.81
N HIS A 103 -4.65 14.61 -12.16
CA HIS A 103 -4.99 14.14 -10.81
C HIS A 103 -6.52 14.08 -10.63
N ASP A 104 -7.01 13.48 -9.54
CA ASP A 104 -8.43 13.57 -9.18
C ASP A 104 -8.85 15.03 -8.90
N ALA A 105 -10.14 15.32 -9.09
CA ALA A 105 -10.66 16.69 -9.04
C ALA A 105 -10.81 17.26 -7.61
N LEU A 106 -10.60 16.43 -6.58
CA LEU A 106 -10.80 16.85 -5.20
C LEU A 106 -9.71 17.86 -4.80
N PRO A 107 -10.08 18.99 -4.16
CA PRO A 107 -9.09 19.94 -3.66
C PRO A 107 -8.15 19.25 -2.67
N TYR A 108 -6.85 19.38 -2.91
CA TYR A 108 -5.85 18.83 -2.00
C TYR A 108 -5.32 19.95 -1.12
N ALA A 109 -5.69 19.93 0.15
CA ALA A 109 -5.29 20.97 1.10
C ALA A 109 -3.76 21.08 1.17
N ASP A 110 -3.25 22.28 0.97
CA ASP A 110 -1.83 22.56 1.14
C ASP A 110 -1.50 22.70 2.62
N THR A 111 -0.82 21.69 3.15
CA THR A 111 -0.35 21.69 4.54
C THR A 111 0.78 22.67 4.81
N SER A 112 1.37 23.28 3.77
CA SER A 112 2.37 24.35 3.90
C SER A 112 1.75 25.74 4.07
N GLY A 113 0.45 25.90 3.81
CA GLY A 113 -0.30 27.15 3.99
C GLY A 113 -0.13 28.17 2.87
N ALA A 114 0.46 27.82 1.73
CA ALA A 114 0.67 28.71 0.59
C ALA A 114 -0.55 28.80 -0.34
N ALA A 115 -1.40 27.76 -0.38
CA ALA A 115 -2.63 27.74 -1.17
C ALA A 115 -3.77 27.00 -0.46
N ASN A 116 -5.00 27.11 -0.97
CA ASN A 116 -6.11 26.28 -0.49
C ASN A 116 -6.09 24.89 -1.17
N ASP A 117 -5.56 24.83 -2.39
CA ASP A 117 -5.40 23.61 -3.19
C ASP A 117 -4.01 23.59 -3.85
N VAL A 118 -3.23 22.53 -3.66
CA VAL A 118 -1.88 22.41 -4.25
C VAL A 118 -1.90 22.42 -5.79
N TYR A 119 -3.04 22.17 -6.41
CA TYR A 119 -3.23 22.21 -7.86
C TYR A 119 -3.84 23.52 -8.38
N GLU A 120 -4.06 24.52 -7.51
CA GLU A 120 -4.72 25.77 -7.87
C GLU A 120 -4.05 26.49 -9.05
N PHE A 121 -2.72 26.60 -9.01
CA PHE A 121 -1.93 27.20 -10.09
C PHE A 121 -2.14 26.49 -11.44
N VAL A 122 -2.02 25.15 -11.47
CA VAL A 122 -2.13 24.37 -12.72
C VAL A 122 -3.56 24.34 -13.27
N LYS A 123 -4.57 24.44 -12.40
CA LYS A 123 -5.97 24.65 -12.77
C LYS A 123 -6.17 26.03 -13.40
N ALA A 124 -5.62 27.09 -12.78
CA ALA A 124 -5.75 28.47 -13.25
C ALA A 124 -5.15 28.68 -14.66
N VAL A 125 -4.01 28.06 -14.97
CA VAL A 125 -3.37 28.14 -16.30
C VAL A 125 -3.96 27.17 -17.34
N GLY A 126 -5.03 26.44 -16.99
CA GLY A 126 -5.72 25.54 -17.93
C GLY A 126 -4.94 24.26 -18.27
N LYS A 127 -3.95 23.88 -17.47
CA LYS A 127 -3.10 22.69 -17.68
C LYS A 127 -3.51 21.48 -16.82
N PHE A 128 -4.59 21.58 -16.05
CA PHE A 128 -5.07 20.48 -15.20
C PHE A 128 -6.02 19.53 -15.96
N LYS A 129 -5.78 18.23 -15.87
CA LYS A 129 -6.60 17.17 -16.48
C LYS A 129 -7.17 16.24 -15.41
N GLU A 130 -8.46 16.35 -15.17
CA GLU A 130 -9.13 15.54 -14.16
C GLU A 130 -9.13 14.05 -14.50
N THR A 131 -8.84 13.24 -13.50
CA THR A 131 -8.96 11.78 -13.54
C THR A 131 -10.05 11.32 -12.57
N LYS A 132 -10.56 10.09 -12.78
CA LYS A 132 -11.55 9.48 -11.90
C LYS A 132 -10.89 8.45 -11.02
N ARG A 133 -11.17 8.49 -9.72
CA ARG A 133 -10.77 7.44 -8.79
C ARG A 133 -11.47 6.14 -9.16
N THR A 134 -10.77 5.02 -9.01
CA THR A 134 -11.35 3.68 -9.15
C THR A 134 -12.10 3.32 -7.87
N GLU A 135 -13.39 3.00 -7.99
CA GLU A 135 -14.19 2.59 -6.84
C GLU A 135 -13.78 1.20 -6.32
N GLY A 136 -13.90 1.00 -5.00
CA GLY A 136 -13.65 -0.29 -4.36
C GLY A 136 -12.16 -0.63 -4.12
N VAL A 137 -11.25 0.29 -4.43
CA VAL A 137 -9.82 0.14 -4.12
C VAL A 137 -9.21 1.46 -3.63
N SER A 138 -8.68 1.43 -2.42
CA SER A 138 -7.89 2.49 -1.82
C SER A 138 -6.92 1.90 -0.80
N THR A 139 -5.90 2.67 -0.40
CA THR A 139 -4.99 2.28 0.68
C THR A 139 -5.76 1.96 1.96
N SER A 140 -6.77 2.76 2.30
CA SER A 140 -7.66 2.51 3.44
C SER A 140 -8.43 1.20 3.28
N ASP A 141 -8.93 0.88 2.09
CA ASP A 141 -9.63 -0.39 1.84
C ASP A 141 -8.69 -1.59 2.03
N ILE A 142 -7.44 -1.49 1.56
CA ILE A 142 -6.44 -2.55 1.73
C ILE A 142 -6.09 -2.70 3.22
N ILE A 143 -5.83 -1.60 3.93
CA ILE A 143 -5.57 -1.61 5.38
C ILE A 143 -6.75 -2.23 6.13
N MET A 144 -7.98 -1.83 5.80
CA MET A 144 -9.19 -2.37 6.43
C MET A 144 -9.37 -3.86 6.14
N ARG A 145 -9.05 -4.35 4.94
CA ARG A 145 -9.03 -5.78 4.61
C ARG A 145 -8.02 -6.54 5.48
N ILE A 146 -6.78 -6.05 5.56
CA ILE A 146 -5.74 -6.66 6.41
C ILE A 146 -6.16 -6.70 7.88
N LEU A 147 -6.70 -5.59 8.40
CA LEU A 147 -7.16 -5.50 9.80
C LEU A 147 -8.36 -6.40 10.07
N LYS A 148 -9.30 -6.49 9.14
CA LYS A 148 -10.46 -7.40 9.25
C LYS A 148 -9.99 -8.85 9.29
N ASP A 149 -9.11 -9.24 8.38
CA ASP A 149 -8.57 -10.60 8.31
C ASP A 149 -7.73 -10.94 9.54
N TYR A 150 -6.96 -9.97 10.05
CA TYR A 150 -6.22 -10.11 11.32
C TYR A 150 -7.17 -10.31 12.50
N ASN A 151 -8.20 -9.47 12.65
CA ASN A 151 -9.17 -9.61 13.74
C ASN A 151 -9.91 -10.96 13.66
N GLN A 152 -10.28 -11.41 12.46
CA GLN A 152 -10.88 -12.72 12.24
C GLN A 152 -9.91 -13.86 12.60
N TYR A 153 -8.63 -13.74 12.18
CA TYR A 153 -7.58 -14.69 12.53
C TYR A 153 -7.41 -14.82 14.04
N ILE A 154 -7.33 -13.70 14.77
CA ILE A 154 -7.24 -13.70 16.23
C ILE A 154 -8.44 -14.40 16.85
N MET A 155 -9.66 -14.05 16.43
CA MET A 155 -10.87 -14.63 17.03
C MET A 155 -11.02 -16.13 16.78
N ARG A 156 -10.67 -16.58 15.57
CA ARG A 156 -10.69 -18.00 15.25
C ARG A 156 -9.73 -18.78 16.13
N ASN A 157 -8.53 -18.25 16.39
CA ASN A 157 -7.54 -18.93 17.22
C ASN A 157 -7.87 -18.85 18.72
N LEU A 158 -8.40 -17.73 19.21
CA LEU A 158 -8.93 -17.65 20.58
C LEU A 158 -10.06 -18.67 20.83
N THR A 159 -10.95 -18.85 19.85
CA THR A 159 -12.03 -19.85 19.93
C THR A 159 -11.50 -21.28 19.92
N ARG A 160 -10.36 -21.53 19.26
CA ARG A 160 -9.66 -22.82 19.25
C ARG A 160 -8.84 -23.08 20.51
N GLY A 161 -8.82 -22.15 21.46
CA GLY A 161 -8.16 -22.30 22.76
C GLY A 161 -6.74 -21.75 22.85
N TYR A 162 -6.23 -21.08 21.81
CA TYR A 162 -4.94 -20.37 21.91
C TYR A 162 -5.04 -19.22 22.90
N SER A 163 -3.99 -18.98 23.70
CA SER A 163 -3.98 -17.86 24.63
C SER A 163 -3.63 -16.56 23.92
N ARG A 164 -4.05 -15.42 24.48
CA ARG A 164 -3.68 -14.08 23.98
C ARG A 164 -2.16 -13.88 23.89
N LYS A 165 -1.40 -14.52 24.78
CA LYS A 165 0.07 -14.39 24.84
C LYS A 165 0.70 -15.08 23.64
N ASP A 166 0.18 -16.25 23.27
CA ASP A 166 0.65 -17.03 22.11
C ASP A 166 0.39 -16.29 20.79
N LEU A 167 -0.66 -15.47 20.76
CA LEU A 167 -1.05 -14.68 19.59
C LEU A 167 -0.46 -13.26 19.57
N GLY A 168 0.32 -12.87 20.57
CA GLY A 168 0.89 -11.51 20.68
C GLY A 168 -0.18 -10.41 20.83
N VAL A 169 -1.36 -10.73 21.37
CA VAL A 169 -2.50 -9.82 21.47
C VAL A 169 -2.60 -9.19 22.87
N SER A 170 -2.83 -7.88 22.92
CA SER A 170 -3.05 -7.16 24.17
C SER A 170 -4.38 -7.57 24.83
N TYR A 171 -4.43 -7.51 26.16
CA TYR A 171 -5.63 -7.88 26.92
C TYR A 171 -6.87 -7.05 26.54
N VAL A 172 -6.68 -5.74 26.32
CA VAL A 172 -7.76 -4.83 25.91
C VAL A 172 -8.32 -5.24 24.55
N LYS A 173 -7.45 -5.54 23.58
CA LYS A 173 -7.85 -5.98 22.25
C LYS A 173 -8.61 -7.31 22.29
N GLU A 174 -8.17 -8.26 23.11
CA GLU A 174 -8.87 -9.53 23.31
C GLU A 174 -10.29 -9.32 23.84
N LYS A 175 -10.45 -8.48 24.88
CA LYS A 175 -11.77 -8.19 25.46
C LYS A 175 -12.69 -7.48 24.47
N GLN A 176 -12.18 -6.48 23.74
CA GLN A 176 -12.92 -5.79 22.69
C GLN A 176 -13.43 -6.77 21.63
N LEU A 177 -12.55 -7.66 21.13
CA LEU A 177 -12.93 -8.63 20.11
C LEU A 177 -13.95 -9.66 20.64
N ARG A 178 -13.85 -10.06 21.91
CA ARG A 178 -14.80 -10.98 22.56
C ARG A 178 -16.19 -10.35 22.73
N VAL A 179 -16.25 -9.07 23.09
CA VAL A 179 -17.51 -8.30 23.16
C VAL A 179 -18.14 -8.19 21.78
N ASN A 180 -17.37 -7.79 20.76
CA ASN A 180 -17.86 -7.71 19.39
C ASN A 180 -18.41 -9.06 18.90
N MET A 181 -17.75 -10.17 19.22
CA MET A 181 -18.26 -11.51 18.91
C MET A 181 -19.56 -11.86 19.65
N GLY A 182 -19.69 -11.44 20.90
CA GLY A 182 -20.93 -11.61 21.68
C GLY A 182 -22.10 -10.89 21.01
N ILE A 183 -21.87 -9.66 20.54
CA ILE A 183 -22.86 -8.85 19.81
C ILE A 183 -23.21 -9.49 18.47
N SER A 184 -22.23 -9.96 17.69
CA SER A 184 -22.49 -10.63 16.41
C SER A 184 -23.32 -11.91 16.57
N LYS A 185 -23.02 -12.74 17.58
CA LYS A 185 -23.80 -13.95 17.88
C LYS A 185 -25.22 -13.63 18.33
N LEU A 186 -25.40 -12.56 19.10
CA LEU A 186 -26.72 -12.10 19.50
C LEU A 186 -27.52 -11.66 18.27
N ARG A 187 -26.91 -10.88 17.37
CA ARG A 187 -27.52 -10.44 16.11
C ARG A 187 -27.94 -11.62 15.23
N GLU A 188 -27.09 -12.65 15.10
CA GLU A 188 -27.44 -13.87 14.37
C GLU A 188 -28.65 -14.59 15.01
N LYS A 189 -28.67 -14.77 16.34
CA LYS A 189 -29.81 -15.39 17.02
C LYS A 189 -31.11 -14.60 16.89
N VAL A 190 -31.03 -13.27 16.88
CA VAL A 190 -32.17 -12.37 16.64
C VAL A 190 -32.67 -12.55 15.22
N LYS A 191 -31.77 -12.59 14.22
CA LYS A 191 -32.11 -12.83 12.82
C LYS A 191 -32.73 -14.21 12.60
N GLU A 192 -32.20 -15.25 13.23
CA GLU A 192 -32.79 -16.60 13.19
C GLU A 192 -34.19 -16.65 13.80
N HIS A 193 -34.42 -15.93 14.92
CA HIS A 193 -35.75 -15.79 15.49
C HIS A 193 -36.67 -15.03 14.56
N GLN A 194 -36.21 -13.92 13.98
CA GLN A 194 -36.97 -13.12 13.01
C GLN A 194 -37.41 -13.98 11.81
N GLU A 195 -36.51 -14.78 11.23
CA GLU A 195 -36.82 -15.67 10.11
C GLU A 195 -37.83 -16.78 10.50
N LYS A 196 -37.70 -17.35 11.70
CA LYS A 196 -38.69 -18.31 12.26
C LYS A 196 -40.05 -17.67 12.51
N PHE A 197 -40.10 -16.46 13.05
CA PHE A 197 -41.35 -15.73 13.27
C PHE A 197 -42.01 -15.34 11.95
N HIS A 198 -41.26 -14.86 10.96
CA HIS A 198 -41.80 -14.60 9.61
C HIS A 198 -42.34 -15.85 8.93
N SER A 199 -41.66 -17.00 9.10
CA SER A 199 -42.11 -18.29 8.57
C SER A 199 -43.39 -18.77 9.27
N ALA A 200 -43.47 -18.66 10.60
CA ALA A 200 -44.64 -19.04 11.39
C ALA A 200 -45.84 -18.11 11.13
N ALA A 201 -45.61 -16.81 10.99
CA ALA A 201 -46.63 -15.81 10.64
C ALA A 201 -47.26 -16.08 9.26
N LYS A 202 -46.44 -16.44 8.28
CA LYS A 202 -46.89 -16.82 6.93
C LYS A 202 -47.75 -18.08 6.94
N ILE A 203 -47.54 -18.99 7.89
CA ILE A 203 -48.32 -20.22 8.08
C ILE A 203 -49.63 -19.94 8.85
N ALA A 204 -49.61 -19.03 9.82
CA ALA A 204 -50.74 -18.76 10.72
C ALA A 204 -51.73 -17.69 10.23
N GLY A 205 -51.54 -17.12 9.03
CA GLY A 205 -52.46 -16.15 8.41
C GLY A 205 -52.73 -14.89 9.25
N SER A 206 -51.89 -14.59 10.24
CA SER A 206 -52.06 -13.48 11.18
C SER A 206 -50.95 -12.46 10.95
N ASN A 207 -51.30 -11.17 10.90
CA ASN A 207 -50.37 -10.08 10.59
C ASN A 207 -49.56 -9.67 11.85
N PRO A 208 -48.29 -10.06 12.01
CA PRO A 208 -47.49 -9.81 13.21
C PRO A 208 -46.64 -8.53 13.14
N VAL A 209 -46.91 -7.70 12.12
CA VAL A 209 -46.03 -6.62 11.68
C VAL A 209 -45.94 -5.48 12.71
N GLU A 210 -47.01 -5.20 13.45
CA GLU A 210 -47.08 -4.00 14.31
C GLU A 210 -46.31 -4.13 15.64
N TRP A 211 -46.23 -5.34 16.23
CA TRP A 211 -45.47 -5.56 17.47
C TRP A 211 -43.97 -5.73 17.20
N MET A 212 -43.61 -6.28 16.03
CA MET A 212 -42.22 -6.51 15.63
C MET A 212 -41.52 -5.23 15.15
N GLU A 213 -42.20 -4.35 14.42
CA GLU A 213 -41.62 -3.06 14.01
C GLU A 213 -41.26 -2.18 15.21
N ASN A 214 -42.04 -2.29 16.29
CA ASN A 214 -41.68 -1.64 17.55
C ASN A 214 -40.46 -2.32 18.21
N ALA A 215 -40.34 -3.64 18.24
CA ALA A 215 -39.16 -4.28 18.84
C ALA A 215 -37.85 -3.98 18.09
N ASP A 216 -37.88 -4.01 16.75
CA ASP A 216 -36.70 -3.69 15.92
C ASP A 216 -36.28 -2.24 16.07
N ARG A 217 -37.23 -1.29 16.13
CA ARG A 217 -36.93 0.12 16.38
C ARG A 217 -36.27 0.36 17.75
N TRP A 218 -36.65 -0.40 18.77
CA TRP A 218 -36.05 -0.29 20.11
C TRP A 218 -34.66 -0.92 20.16
N ILE A 219 -34.43 -2.04 19.45
CA ILE A 219 -33.12 -2.68 19.36
C ILE A 219 -32.16 -1.82 18.51
N VAL A 220 -32.61 -1.29 17.38
CA VAL A 220 -31.82 -0.37 16.55
C VAL A 220 -31.49 0.90 17.33
N GLY A 221 -32.47 1.53 17.98
CA GLY A 221 -32.20 2.72 18.81
C GLY A 221 -31.31 2.44 20.02
N PHE A 222 -31.31 1.21 20.57
CA PHE A 222 -30.36 0.81 21.60
C PHE A 222 -28.95 0.59 21.04
N LEU A 223 -28.83 -0.05 19.88
CA LEU A 223 -27.55 -0.29 19.21
C LEU A 223 -26.91 1.01 18.70
N GLU A 224 -27.70 1.94 18.15
CA GLU A 224 -27.24 3.27 17.75
C GLU A 224 -26.71 4.05 18.95
N LYS A 225 -27.45 4.08 20.08
CA LYS A 225 -26.96 4.72 21.32
C LYS A 225 -25.71 4.04 21.88
N PHE A 226 -25.55 2.73 21.69
CA PHE A 226 -24.38 1.98 22.13
C PHE A 226 -23.17 2.23 21.22
N GLU A 227 -23.36 2.32 19.90
CA GLU A 227 -22.33 2.69 18.93
C GLU A 227 -21.90 4.15 19.09
N GLU A 228 -22.85 5.07 19.36
CA GLU A 228 -22.56 6.45 19.77
C GLU A 228 -21.71 6.50 21.05
N GLY A 229 -22.05 5.69 22.06
CA GLY A 229 -21.25 5.57 23.27
C GLY A 229 -19.83 5.04 23.04
N CYS A 230 -19.67 4.09 22.11
CA CYS A 230 -18.37 3.57 21.71
C CYS A 230 -17.56 4.60 20.92
N HIS A 231 -18.19 5.35 20.03
CA HIS A 231 -17.56 6.43 19.28
C HIS A 231 -17.16 7.61 20.17
N MET A 232 -18.00 8.02 21.12
CA MET A 232 -17.62 9.04 22.11
C MET A 232 -16.42 8.59 22.94
N MET A 233 -16.37 7.31 23.31
CA MET A 233 -15.22 6.75 24.03
C MET A 233 -13.96 6.69 23.14
N GLU A 234 -14.10 6.34 21.87
CA GLU A 234 -12.99 6.33 20.90
C GLU A 234 -12.45 7.75 20.65
N THR A 235 -13.33 8.74 20.50
CA THR A 235 -12.97 10.15 20.35
C THR A 235 -12.28 10.67 21.61
N ALA A 236 -12.83 10.38 22.81
CA ALA A 236 -12.20 10.77 24.08
C ALA A 236 -10.81 10.12 24.29
N ILE A 237 -10.61 8.89 23.82
CA ILE A 237 -9.30 8.22 23.84
C ILE A 237 -8.34 8.88 22.85
N LYS A 238 -8.80 9.20 21.62
CA LYS A 238 -7.99 9.91 20.62
C LYS A 238 -7.59 11.30 21.10
N ASP A 239 -8.51 12.06 21.67
CA ASP A 239 -8.26 13.39 22.23
C ASP A 239 -7.23 13.34 23.36
N ARG A 240 -7.33 12.35 24.27
CA ARG A 240 -6.34 12.13 25.33
C ARG A 240 -4.94 11.78 24.80
N ILE A 241 -4.87 10.97 23.74
CA ILE A 241 -3.59 10.64 23.09
C ILE A 241 -3.01 11.87 22.40
N GLN A 242 -3.85 12.67 21.74
CA GLN A 242 -3.45 13.88 21.03
C GLN A 242 -3.02 15.00 22.00
N GLU A 243 -3.66 15.12 23.18
CA GLU A 243 -3.22 15.99 24.27
C GLU A 243 -1.89 15.52 24.89
N GLY A 244 -1.69 14.21 25.03
CA GLY A 244 -0.43 13.63 25.48
C GLY A 244 0.74 13.94 24.54
N LEU A 245 0.50 13.81 23.22
CA LEU A 245 1.47 14.17 22.18
C LEU A 245 1.77 15.68 22.14
N LYS A 246 0.75 16.54 22.29
CA LYS A 246 0.94 18.00 22.40
C LYS A 246 1.67 18.44 23.67
N ARG A 247 1.57 17.69 24.77
CA ARG A 247 2.32 17.94 26.00
C ARG A 247 3.78 17.52 25.86
N GLN A 248 4.06 16.40 25.21
CA GLN A 248 5.42 15.98 24.87
C GLN A 248 6.12 16.92 23.89
N SER A 249 5.38 17.51 22.93
CA SER A 249 5.94 18.53 22.03
C SER A 249 6.13 19.91 22.67
N ARG A 250 5.57 20.14 23.86
CA ARG A 250 5.75 21.39 24.64
C ARG A 250 6.87 21.29 25.68
N SER A 251 7.38 20.09 25.95
CA SER A 251 8.42 19.85 26.97
C SER A 251 9.86 19.91 26.45
N ASP A 252 10.10 20.33 25.21
CA ASP A 252 11.45 20.70 24.74
C ASP A 252 11.52 22.17 24.32
N PRO A 253 12.02 23.04 25.21
CA PRO A 253 12.78 24.20 24.81
C PRO A 253 14.20 24.15 25.41
N ASN A 254 15.19 24.11 24.51
CA ASN A 254 16.61 24.48 24.66
C ASN A 254 17.54 23.60 25.51
N LEU A 255 18.32 22.75 24.81
CA LEU A 255 19.71 22.46 25.13
C LEU A 255 20.63 23.05 24.05
N SER A 256 21.08 24.29 24.29
CA SER A 256 22.30 24.92 23.76
C SER A 256 22.48 26.18 24.61
N GLY A 257 23.42 26.29 25.55
CA GLY A 257 24.85 26.17 25.37
C GLY A 257 25.42 27.59 25.34
N GLU A 258 26.04 28.05 26.43
CA GLU A 258 27.04 29.13 26.44
C GLU A 258 27.69 29.23 27.83
N ASP A 259 28.92 28.70 27.91
CA ASP A 259 29.95 29.13 28.87
C ASP A 259 30.45 30.53 28.47
N SER A 260 30.59 31.48 29.41
CA SER A 260 31.82 32.28 29.62
C SER A 260 31.59 33.53 30.49
N ASP A 261 32.58 33.78 31.36
CA ASP A 261 33.01 35.04 32.01
C ASP A 261 32.07 35.80 32.96
N SER A 262 32.32 35.64 34.27
CA SER A 262 32.94 36.64 35.18
C SER A 262 32.74 36.26 36.64
#